data_AF-A0A0C3J477-F1
#
_entry.id   AF-A0A0C3J477-F1
#
_cell.length_a   1.000
_cell.length_b   1.000
_cell.length_c   1.000
_cell.angle_alpha   90.00
_cell.angle_beta   90.00
_cell.angle_gamma   90.00
#
_symmetry.space_group_name_H-M   'P 1'
#
loop_
_entity.id
_entity.type
_entity.pdbx_description
1 polymer ?
#
loop_
_entity_poly.entity_id
_entity_poly.type
_entity_poly.pdbx_seq_one_letter_code
_entity_poly.pdbx_strand_id
1 'polypeptide(L)' 'LVVMPHNLQIVDYRLGHPGSVHDAYAFQVTRLACKSNSIIQEGHWVWADSAYPLEPWCISPFKRPRGGNLS' A
#
# COMPACT_ATOMS: atom_id res chain seq x y z
N LEU A 1 9.94 6.69 -10.78
CA LEU A 1 9.14 7.15 -11.93
C LEU A 1 7.69 6.75 -11.67
N VAL A 2 6.78 7.70 -11.51
CA VAL A 2 5.34 7.41 -11.45
C VAL A 2 4.82 7.46 -12.88
N VAL A 3 4.42 6.32 -13.44
CA VAL A 3 3.78 6.26 -14.76
C VAL A 3 2.28 6.21 -14.52
N MET A 4 1.58 7.21 -15.03
CA MET A 4 0.13 7.36 -14.93
C MET A 4 -0.48 6.88 -16.25
N PRO A 5 -1.08 5.68 -16.34
CA PRO A 5 -1.88 5.29 -17.49
C PRO A 5 -2.99 6.34 -17.70
N HIS A 6 -3.44 6.52 -18.94
CA HIS A 6 -4.38 7.58 -19.35
C HIS A 6 -5.74 7.59 -18.62
N ASN A 7 -5.99 6.63 -17.73
CA ASN A 7 -7.23 6.42 -17.00
C ASN A 7 -7.05 6.19 -15.48
N LEU A 8 -5.85 6.39 -14.91
CA LEU A 8 -5.67 6.31 -13.45
C LEU A 8 -5.72 7.69 -12.79
N GLN A 9 -5.72 7.72 -11.46
CA GLN A 9 -5.65 8.95 -10.69
C GLN A 9 -4.81 8.73 -9.44
N ILE A 10 -3.93 9.68 -9.12
CA ILE A 10 -3.29 9.74 -7.80
C ILE A 10 -4.33 10.29 -6.81
N VAL A 11 -4.81 9.42 -5.93
CA VAL A 11 -5.87 9.76 -4.95
C VAL A 11 -5.33 10.15 -3.58
N ASP A 12 -4.06 9.82 -3.30
CA ASP A 12 -3.38 10.17 -2.05
C ASP A 12 -1.86 10.26 -2.27
N TYR A 13 -1.22 11.21 -1.60
CA TYR A 13 0.23 11.36 -1.53
C TYR A 13 0.64 12.10 -0.25
N ARG A 14 1.83 11.78 0.27
CA ARG A 14 2.44 12.49 1.40
C ARG A 14 3.88 12.87 1.09
N LEU A 15 4.25 14.06 1.52
CA LEU A 15 5.61 14.60 1.44
C LEU A 15 6.09 14.97 2.85
N GLY A 16 7.39 15.17 3.01
CA GLY A 16 7.98 15.72 4.24
C GLY A 16 8.77 14.73 5.10
N HIS A 17 8.86 13.45 4.71
CA HIS A 17 9.77 12.51 5.37
C HIS A 17 11.16 12.57 4.72
N PRO A 18 12.25 12.57 5.51
CA PRO A 18 13.59 12.34 5.01
C PRO A 18 13.69 11.00 4.30
N GLY A 19 14.58 10.89 3.31
CA GLY A 19 14.77 9.64 2.54
C GLY A 19 15.32 8.46 3.36
N SER A 20 15.77 8.68 4.59
CA SER A 20 16.21 7.63 5.52
C SER A 20 15.07 7.01 6.35
N VAL A 21 13.85 7.56 6.25
CA VAL A 21 12.69 7.03 6.95
C VAL A 21 12.24 5.72 6.29
N HIS A 22 11.93 4.72 7.11
CA HIS A 22 11.42 3.45 6.62
C HIS A 22 10.07 3.63 5.90
N ASP A 23 9.90 3.01 4.75
CA ASP A 23 8.71 3.19 3.90
C ASP A 23 7.40 2.94 4.66
N ALA A 24 7.37 1.97 5.57
CA ALA A 24 6.23 1.69 6.44
C ALA A 24 5.79 2.90 7.28
N TYR A 25 6.74 3.67 7.82
CA TYR A 25 6.44 4.84 8.63
C TYR A 25 5.94 5.99 7.75
N ALA A 26 6.57 6.20 6.60
CA ALA A 26 6.10 7.18 5.62
C ALA A 26 4.70 6.83 5.09
N PHE A 27 4.35 5.54 5.00
CA PHE A 27 3.02 5.08 4.62
C PHE A 27 1.97 5.33 5.71
N GLN A 28 2.28 5.08 6.98
CA GLN A 28 1.33 5.21 8.09
C GLN A 28 0.73 6.62 8.25
N VAL A 29 1.43 7.66 7.78
CA VAL A 29 0.97 9.06 7.85
C VAL A 29 0.16 9.52 6.63
N THR A 30 -0.06 8.63 5.66
CA THR A 30 -0.88 8.90 4.46
C THR A 30 -2.36 9.01 4.83
N ARG A 31 -3.14 9.69 3.99
CA ARG A 31 -4.58 9.81 4.23
C ARG A 31 -5.25 8.44 4.13
N LEU A 32 -4.78 7.60 3.21
CA LEU A 32 -5.22 6.22 3.01
C LEU A 32 -5.04 5.41 4.30
N ALA A 33 -3.85 5.46 4.92
CA ALA A 33 -3.60 4.74 6.17
C ALA A 33 -4.40 5.30 7.35
N CYS A 34 -4.47 6.62 7.51
CA CYS A 34 -5.19 7.23 8.65
C CYS A 34 -6.72 7.15 8.54
N LYS A 35 -7.27 7.03 7.32
CA LYS A 35 -8.72 7.09 7.05
C LYS A 35 -9.20 5.94 6.17
N SER A 36 -8.57 4.77 6.29
CA SER A 36 -8.86 3.60 5.45
C SER A 36 -10.34 3.24 5.45
N ASN A 37 -10.99 3.22 6.61
CA ASN A 37 -12.42 2.91 6.76
C ASN A 37 -13.37 3.87 6.01
N SER A 38 -12.93 5.07 5.66
CA SER A 38 -13.73 6.05 4.90
C SER A 38 -13.38 6.09 3.42
N ILE A 39 -12.20 5.59 3.04
CA ILE A 39 -11.68 5.64 1.66
C ILE A 39 -11.93 4.31 0.96
N ILE A 40 -11.69 3.21 1.66
CA ILE A 40 -11.87 1.85 1.19
C ILE A 40 -13.21 1.37 1.71
N GLN A 41 -14.12 1.09 0.79
CA GLN A 41 -15.44 0.57 1.14
C GLN A 41 -15.31 -0.84 1.74
N GLU A 42 -16.31 -1.24 2.51
CA GLU A 42 -16.38 -2.58 3.10
C GLU A 42 -16.24 -3.67 2.04
N GLY A 43 -15.41 -4.68 2.33
CA GLY A 43 -15.12 -5.78 1.41
C GLY A 43 -14.07 -5.46 0.32
N HIS A 44 -13.64 -4.21 0.19
CA HIS A 44 -12.54 -3.83 -0.70
C HIS A 44 -11.20 -3.75 0.03
N TRP A 45 -10.12 -3.91 -0.72
CA TRP A 45 -8.74 -3.85 -0.22
C TRP A 45 -7.80 -3.40 -1.34
N VAL A 46 -6.62 -2.93 -0.96
CA VAL A 46 -5.55 -2.55 -1.90
C VAL A 46 -4.39 -3.53 -1.81
N TRP A 47 -3.74 -3.79 -2.95
CA TRP A 47 -2.41 -4.40 -2.93
C TRP A 47 -1.37 -3.38 -2.50
N ALA A 48 -0.55 -3.77 -1.54
CA ALA A 48 0.49 -2.94 -0.96
C ALA A 48 1.85 -3.63 -1.01
N ASP A 49 2.91 -2.85 -0.80
CA ASP A 49 4.24 -3.43 -0.60
C ASP A 49 4.28 -4.24 0.71
N SER A 50 5.06 -5.33 0.70
CA SER A 50 5.27 -6.20 1.87
C SER A 50 5.90 -5.51 3.09
N ALA A 51 6.52 -4.35 2.90
CA ALA A 51 7.04 -3.53 4.01
C ALA A 51 5.92 -2.82 4.79
N TYR A 52 4.70 -2.74 4.25
CA TYR A 52 3.57 -2.10 4.93
C TYR A 52 2.83 -3.08 5.85
N PRO A 53 2.11 -2.58 6.87
CA PRO A 53 1.33 -3.43 7.76
C PRO A 53 0.28 -4.23 6.98
N LEU A 54 0.11 -5.49 7.38
CA LEU A 54 -0.99 -6.33 6.90
C LEU A 54 -2.27 -5.95 7.66
N GLU A 55 -3.25 -5.43 6.94
CA GLU A 55 -4.54 -4.99 7.49
C GLU A 55 -5.68 -5.53 6.62
N PRO A 56 -6.94 -5.60 7.11
CA PRO A 56 -8.08 -6.06 6.30
C PRO A 56 -8.24 -5.32 4.97
N TRP A 57 -7.78 -4.08 4.89
CA TRP A 57 -7.84 -3.22 3.70
C TRP A 57 -6.49 -3.09 2.96
N CYS A 58 -5.38 -3.61 3.52
CA CYS A 58 -4.01 -3.46 3.01
C CYS A 58 -3.33 -4.83 2.93
N ILE A 59 -3.29 -5.41 1.73
CA ILE A 59 -2.83 -6.79 1.51
C ILE A 59 -1.54 -6.79 0.70
N SER A 60 -0.47 -7.33 1.26
CA SER A 60 0.73 -7.62 0.47
C SER A 60 0.52 -8.91 -0.33
N PRO A 61 0.75 -8.91 -1.65
CA PRO A 61 0.91 -10.16 -2.37
C PRO A 61 2.10 -10.92 -1.78
N PHE A 62 1.97 -12.23 -1.60
CA PHE A 62 3.08 -13.06 -1.16
C PHE A 62 3.97 -13.41 -2.36
N LYS A 63 5.27 -13.53 -2.13
CA LYS A 63 6.19 -14.03 -3.16
C LYS A 63 6.08 -15.55 -3.22
N ARG A 64 6.08 -16.12 -4.43
CA ARG A 64 6.18 -17.57 -4.62
C ARG A 64 7.44 -18.09 -3.88
N PRO A 65 7.32 -19.13 -3.03
CA PRO A 65 8.49 -19.75 -2.41
C PRO A 65 9.44 -20.29 -3.46
N ARG A 66 10.75 -20.09 -3.26
CA ARG A 66 11.76 -20.67 -4.15
C ARG A 66 11.69 -22.20 -4.09
N GLY A 67 11.35 -22.83 -5.21
CA GLY A 67 11.23 -24.29 -5.31
C GLY A 67 9.91 -24.89 -4.81
N GLY A 68 8.91 -24.07 -4.47
CA GLY A 68 7.62 -24.54 -3.95
C GLY A 68 6.42 -24.20 -4.83
N ASN A 69 5.32 -24.92 -4.60
CA ASN A 69 3.98 -24.52 -5.00
C ASN A 69 3.23 -23.97 -3.79
N LEU A 70 2.26 -23.10 -4.06
CA LEU A 70 1.25 -22.73 -3.08
C LEU A 70 0.31 -23.92 -2.99
N SER A 71 0.26 -24.54 -1.80
CA SER A 71 -0.66 -25.62 -1.48
C SER A 71 -2.10 -25.12 -1.45
#